data_AF-A0A0K9GC96-F1
#
_entry.id   AF-A0A0K9GC96-F1
#
_cell.length_a   1.000
_cell.length_b   1.000
_cell.length_c   1.000
_cell.angle_alpha   90.00
_cell.angle_beta   90.00
_cell.angle_gamma   90.00
#
_symmetry.space_group_name_H-M   'P 1'
#
loop_
_entity.id
_entity.type
_entity.pdbx_description
1 polymer ?
#
loop_
_entity_poly.entity_id
_entity_poly.type
_entity_poly.pdbx_seq_one_letter_code
_entity_poly.pdbx_strand_id
1 'polypeptide(L)'
;MKRLKILMTVGLLTTVLYGCEESIASEKSRQKDNTISSVQSFSDRENTILTTAAETAMVFDFQLANQYKEIKVWVEKYRFGKLIDDKSGLSGTDSFKDSGTIVFAAPRSVEEDMPFTYQIGIGNNGQFMTTAQTDENQTKDDQFEKMGMVWGSLEEEKSIPDNEDFLLGYIGFSSDDSGISSVSSELFHKLGNEQKELQDYDIAYLIKARFIR
;
A
#
# COMPACT_ATOMS: atom_id res chain seq x y z
N MET A 1 19.49 -70.29 60.50
CA MET A 1 18.33 -71.19 60.32
C MET A 1 17.39 -70.56 59.31
N LYS A 2 16.99 -71.35 58.29
CA LYS A 2 15.76 -71.30 57.46
C LYS A 2 15.22 -69.91 57.07
N ARG A 3 15.37 -69.46 55.82
CA ARG A 3 14.62 -69.89 54.61
C ARG A 3 13.10 -69.79 54.76
N LEU A 4 12.48 -69.36 53.64
CA LEU A 4 11.14 -69.72 53.16
C LEU A 4 9.97 -69.04 53.91
N LYS A 5 8.84 -68.65 53.30
CA LYS A 5 8.33 -68.50 51.92
C LYS A 5 6.86 -68.04 52.18
N ILE A 6 6.39 -66.96 51.56
CA ILE A 6 5.60 -66.96 50.32
C ILE A 6 4.09 -67.25 50.51
N LEU A 7 3.32 -66.37 49.84
CA LEU A 7 1.97 -66.53 49.24
C LEU A 7 0.70 -66.43 50.11
N MET A 8 -0.10 -65.41 49.83
CA MET A 8 -1.39 -65.48 49.08
C MET A 8 -2.15 -64.15 49.28
N THR A 9 -2.81 -63.47 48.34
CA THR A 9 -2.98 -63.45 46.87
C THR A 9 -3.95 -62.26 46.64
N VAL A 10 -3.59 -61.24 45.86
CA VAL A 10 -4.06 -60.96 44.48
C VAL A 10 -5.33 -60.10 44.36
N GLY A 11 -5.17 -59.04 43.56
CA GLY A 11 -6.18 -58.23 42.89
C GLY A 11 -5.77 -56.76 42.95
N LEU A 12 -5.40 -56.03 41.90
CA LEU A 12 -5.49 -56.20 40.44
C LEU A 12 -4.62 -55.04 39.87
N LEU A 13 -3.59 -55.32 39.07
CA LEU A 13 -3.44 -54.88 37.66
C LEU A 13 -4.29 -53.62 37.33
N THR A 14 -3.71 -52.47 36.98
CA THR A 14 -3.20 -52.10 35.62
C THR A 14 -2.50 -50.73 35.69
N THR A 15 -1.21 -50.58 35.32
CA THR A 15 -0.70 -49.99 34.04
C THR A 15 -1.25 -48.58 33.74
N VAL A 16 -0.52 -47.54 33.29
CA VAL A 16 0.69 -47.41 32.45
C VAL A 16 1.29 -46.01 32.70
N LEU A 17 2.60 -45.88 32.56
CA LEU A 17 3.31 -44.65 32.24
C LEU A 17 2.73 -43.97 30.97
N TYR A 18 2.24 -42.75 31.09
CA TYR A 18 2.05 -41.78 29.99
C TYR A 18 2.19 -40.40 30.67
N GLY A 19 2.97 -39.43 30.22
CA GLY A 19 3.83 -39.25 29.06
C GLY A 19 4.26 -37.78 29.15
N CYS A 20 5.48 -37.44 28.71
CA CYS A 20 5.80 -36.06 28.40
C CYS A 20 4.77 -35.57 27.37
N GLU A 21 3.92 -34.62 27.74
CA GLU A 21 3.44 -33.65 26.78
C GLU A 21 4.21 -32.37 27.08
N GLU A 22 5.32 -32.19 26.35
CA GLU A 22 5.61 -30.87 25.82
C GLU A 22 4.27 -30.31 25.36
N SER A 23 3.83 -29.23 26.01
CA SER A 23 2.89 -28.34 25.36
C SER A 23 3.62 -27.84 24.11
N ILE A 24 3.47 -28.57 23.02
CA ILE A 24 3.52 -28.02 21.68
C ILE A 24 2.38 -27.01 21.71
N ALA A 25 2.70 -25.81 22.22
CA ALA A 25 2.05 -24.61 21.77
C ALA A 25 2.10 -24.77 20.26
N SER A 26 0.92 -25.03 19.69
CA SER A 26 0.71 -24.94 18.28
C SER A 26 1.17 -23.52 17.94
N GLU A 27 2.41 -23.40 17.50
CA GLU A 27 2.81 -22.45 16.48
C GLU A 27 1.91 -22.80 15.30
N LYS A 28 0.65 -22.38 15.39
CA LYS A 28 -0.10 -21.96 14.23
C LYS A 28 0.83 -20.89 13.69
N SER A 29 1.65 -21.26 12.72
CA SER A 29 2.51 -20.33 12.00
C SER A 29 1.60 -19.17 11.68
N ARG A 30 1.83 -18.01 12.33
CA ARG A 30 1.20 -16.78 11.89
C ARG A 30 1.73 -16.66 10.49
N GLN A 31 0.91 -17.05 9.52
CA GLN A 31 1.12 -16.70 8.14
C GLN A 31 1.28 -15.19 8.21
N LYS A 32 2.51 -14.72 7.98
CA LYS A 32 2.80 -13.28 8.02
C LYS A 32 1.81 -12.68 7.03
N ASP A 33 1.03 -11.69 7.43
CA ASP A 33 0.07 -11.10 6.51
C ASP A 33 0.82 -10.21 5.52
N ASN A 34 0.33 -10.12 4.28
CA ASN A 34 0.85 -9.16 3.32
C ASN A 34 0.29 -7.78 3.69
N THR A 35 1.15 -6.82 3.97
CA THR A 35 0.74 -5.49 4.46
C THR A 35 1.40 -4.36 3.68
N ILE A 36 0.77 -3.20 3.70
CA ILE A 36 1.29 -1.94 3.16
C ILE A 36 0.90 -0.77 4.05
N SER A 37 1.80 0.18 4.23
CA SER A 37 1.60 1.37 5.07
C SER A 37 2.32 2.58 4.48
N SER A 38 1.76 3.78 4.65
CA SER A 38 2.47 5.02 4.31
C SER A 38 3.57 5.31 5.32
N VAL A 39 4.71 5.78 4.83
CA VAL A 39 5.86 6.19 5.64
C VAL A 39 5.60 7.58 6.20
N GLN A 40 5.38 7.65 7.51
CA GLN A 40 5.01 8.90 8.20
C GLN A 40 6.23 9.70 8.71
N SER A 41 7.40 9.07 8.79
CA SER A 41 8.61 9.70 9.32
C SER A 41 9.80 9.35 8.44
N PHE A 42 10.44 10.38 7.92
CA PHE A 42 11.67 10.29 7.14
C PHE A 42 12.85 10.80 7.97
N SER A 43 14.03 10.24 7.73
CA SER A 43 15.27 10.83 8.21
C SER A 43 15.54 12.20 7.57
N ASP A 44 16.40 13.01 8.18
CA ASP A 44 16.80 14.31 7.61
C ASP A 44 17.33 14.19 6.18
N ARG A 45 18.06 13.10 5.91
CA ARG A 45 18.60 12.82 4.58
C ARG A 45 17.50 12.49 3.58
N GLU A 46 16.56 11.63 3.95
CA GLU A 46 15.42 11.27 3.08
C GLU A 46 14.54 12.48 2.83
N ASN A 47 14.21 13.26 3.87
CA ASN A 47 13.49 14.52 3.73
C ASN A 47 14.20 15.45 2.76
N THR A 48 15.50 15.68 2.93
CA THR A 48 16.29 16.55 2.04
C THR A 48 16.21 16.07 0.58
N ILE A 49 16.32 14.76 0.35
CA ILE A 49 16.24 14.17 -0.99
C ILE A 49 14.84 14.36 -1.58
N LEU A 50 13.79 13.99 -0.82
CA LEU A 50 12.41 14.06 -1.27
C LEU A 50 12.02 15.50 -1.58
N THR A 51 12.26 16.45 -0.67
CA THR A 51 11.89 17.86 -0.86
C THR A 51 12.68 18.57 -1.96
N THR A 52 13.84 18.03 -2.34
CA THR A 52 14.62 18.57 -3.48
C THR A 52 14.15 17.97 -4.81
N ALA A 53 13.72 16.71 -4.81
CA ALA A 53 13.34 15.99 -6.02
C ALA A 53 11.88 16.22 -6.41
N ALA A 54 11.00 16.43 -5.44
CA ALA A 54 9.58 16.66 -5.65
C ALA A 54 8.99 17.48 -4.51
N GLU A 55 7.93 18.21 -4.80
CA GLU A 55 7.24 18.96 -3.76
C GLU A 55 6.14 18.13 -3.09
N THR A 56 5.55 17.18 -3.81
CA THR A 56 4.66 16.16 -3.25
C THR A 56 5.31 14.80 -3.41
N ALA A 57 5.57 14.12 -2.30
CA ALA A 57 6.04 12.75 -2.27
C ALA A 57 5.15 11.91 -1.35
N MET A 58 4.74 10.74 -1.83
CA MET A 58 4.06 9.72 -1.04
C MET A 58 4.88 8.44 -1.10
N VAL A 59 5.24 7.91 0.06
CA VAL A 59 6.10 6.74 0.17
C VAL A 59 5.36 5.67 0.94
N PHE A 60 5.33 4.45 0.41
CA PHE A 60 4.62 3.33 0.98
C PHE A 60 5.55 2.14 1.13
N ASP A 61 5.69 1.63 2.34
CA ASP A 61 6.40 0.37 2.58
C ASP A 61 5.41 -0.78 2.55
N PHE A 62 5.78 -1.85 1.86
CA PHE A 62 5.02 -3.09 1.82
C PHE A 62 5.84 -4.25 2.36
N GLN A 63 5.18 -5.19 3.02
CA GLN A 63 5.73 -6.44 3.49
C GLN A 63 4.95 -7.59 2.86
N LEU A 64 5.66 -8.46 2.15
CA LEU A 64 5.12 -9.65 1.52
C LEU A 64 5.61 -10.88 2.29
N ALA A 65 4.65 -11.71 2.68
CA ALA A 65 4.87 -13.04 3.22
C ALA A 65 4.87 -14.12 2.14
N ASN A 66 4.17 -13.84 1.05
CA ASN A 66 4.08 -14.69 -0.12
C ASN A 66 4.73 -13.99 -1.32
N GLN A 67 5.23 -14.78 -2.27
CA GLN A 67 5.78 -14.24 -3.51
C GLN A 67 4.65 -13.74 -4.42
N TYR A 68 4.79 -12.54 -4.96
CA TYR A 68 3.95 -12.01 -6.03
C TYR A 68 4.73 -12.01 -7.34
N LYS A 69 4.04 -12.24 -8.46
CA LYS A 69 4.64 -12.23 -9.80
C LYS A 69 4.77 -10.83 -10.37
N GLU A 70 3.88 -9.94 -9.98
CA GLU A 70 3.77 -8.62 -10.56
C GLU A 70 3.18 -7.64 -9.53
N ILE A 71 3.73 -6.43 -9.51
CA ILE A 71 3.17 -5.28 -8.80
C ILE A 71 2.85 -4.21 -9.85
N LYS A 72 1.60 -3.81 -9.91
CA LYS A 72 1.14 -2.68 -10.74
C LYS A 72 0.87 -1.49 -9.87
N VAL A 73 1.36 -0.33 -10.29
CA VAL A 73 1.04 0.96 -9.70
C VAL A 73 0.67 1.90 -10.84
N TRP A 74 -0.50 2.51 -10.79
CA TRP A 74 -0.96 3.41 -11.84
C TRP A 74 -1.70 4.60 -11.25
N VAL A 75 -1.94 5.59 -12.10
CA VAL A 75 -2.71 6.77 -11.76
C VAL A 75 -3.96 6.81 -12.62
N GLU A 76 -5.08 7.10 -11.99
CA GLU A 76 -6.34 7.41 -12.67
C GLU A 76 -6.61 8.90 -12.56
N LYS A 77 -6.98 9.55 -13.67
CA LYS A 77 -7.38 10.96 -13.71
C LYS A 77 -8.89 11.06 -13.74
N TYR A 78 -9.42 11.89 -12.86
CA TYR A 78 -10.83 12.22 -12.74
C TYR A 78 -11.02 13.72 -12.99
N ARG A 79 -12.15 14.08 -13.60
CA ARG A 79 -12.60 15.45 -13.77
C ARG A 79 -14.04 15.56 -13.27
N PHE A 80 -14.29 16.42 -12.28
CA PHE A 80 -15.58 16.54 -11.61
C PHE A 80 -16.16 15.17 -11.21
N GLY A 81 -15.33 14.33 -10.60
CA GLY A 81 -15.67 12.95 -10.20
C GLY A 81 -15.84 11.93 -11.33
N LYS A 82 -15.64 12.29 -12.60
CA LYS A 82 -15.71 11.34 -13.73
C LYS A 82 -14.32 10.90 -14.16
N LEU A 83 -14.10 9.59 -14.27
CA LEU A 83 -12.87 9.02 -14.82
C LEU A 83 -12.69 9.46 -16.29
N ILE A 84 -11.55 10.07 -16.59
CA ILE A 84 -11.20 10.56 -17.94
C ILE A 84 -9.91 9.96 -18.48
N ASP A 85 -9.04 9.43 -17.61
CA ASP A 85 -7.87 8.62 -17.97
C ASP A 85 -7.66 7.56 -16.89
N ASP A 86 -7.30 6.34 -17.29
CA ASP A 86 -7.29 5.20 -16.38
C ASP A 86 -6.02 4.34 -16.41
N LYS A 87 -4.99 4.69 -17.21
CA LYS A 87 -3.97 3.69 -17.59
C LYS A 87 -2.52 4.16 -17.80
N SER A 88 -2.08 5.25 -17.18
CA SER A 88 -0.66 5.60 -17.13
C SER A 88 -0.03 5.13 -15.81
N GLY A 89 0.95 4.23 -15.90
CA GLY A 89 1.49 3.58 -14.71
C GLY A 89 2.77 2.79 -14.93
N LEU A 90 3.26 2.18 -13.85
CA LEU A 90 4.40 1.29 -13.79
C LEU A 90 3.91 -0.12 -13.47
N SER A 91 4.32 -1.09 -14.28
CA SER A 91 4.23 -2.50 -13.90
C SER A 91 5.62 -3.07 -13.72
N GLY A 92 5.84 -3.69 -12.57
CA GLY A 92 7.01 -4.50 -12.32
C GLY A 92 6.71 -5.97 -12.55
N THR A 93 7.46 -6.61 -13.44
CA THR A 93 7.39 -8.06 -13.68
C THR A 93 8.66 -8.73 -13.19
N ASP A 94 8.83 -8.75 -11.88
CA ASP A 94 9.85 -9.55 -11.23
C ASP A 94 9.20 -10.25 -10.04
N SER A 95 9.79 -11.36 -9.61
CA SER A 95 9.28 -12.06 -8.44
C SER A 95 9.53 -11.24 -7.18
N PHE A 96 8.53 -10.46 -6.75
CA PHE A 96 8.57 -9.66 -5.53
C PHE A 96 8.38 -10.55 -4.31
N LYS A 97 9.30 -10.43 -3.36
CA LYS A 97 9.30 -11.17 -2.10
C LYS A 97 9.84 -10.26 -0.99
N ASP A 98 9.48 -10.58 0.25
CA ASP A 98 9.88 -9.84 1.44
C ASP A 98 9.36 -8.39 1.43
N SER A 99 10.16 -7.41 1.85
CA SER A 99 9.77 -6.01 1.97
C SER A 99 10.20 -5.17 0.77
N GLY A 100 9.42 -4.16 0.45
CA GLY A 100 9.79 -3.16 -0.55
C GLY A 100 9.08 -1.84 -0.32
N THR A 101 9.30 -0.92 -1.25
CA THR A 101 8.82 0.45 -1.15
C THR A 101 8.24 0.89 -2.48
N ILE A 102 7.10 1.56 -2.45
CA ILE A 102 6.51 2.29 -3.58
C ILE A 102 6.68 3.78 -3.30
N VAL A 103 7.15 4.53 -4.29
CA VAL A 103 7.30 5.98 -4.23
C VAL A 103 6.47 6.60 -5.34
N PHE A 104 5.61 7.55 -4.97
CA PHE A 104 4.97 8.46 -5.90
C PHE A 104 5.52 9.87 -5.66
N ALA A 105 5.87 10.58 -6.72
CA ALA A 105 6.42 11.93 -6.64
C ALA A 105 5.85 12.84 -7.73
N ALA A 106 5.43 14.04 -7.37
CA ALA A 106 4.86 15.03 -8.28
C ALA A 106 5.28 16.47 -7.91
N PRO A 107 5.32 17.39 -8.88
CA PRO A 107 5.53 18.82 -8.60
C PRO A 107 4.29 19.43 -7.92
N ARG A 108 4.48 20.53 -7.17
CA ARG A 108 3.39 21.27 -6.52
C ARG A 108 2.65 22.18 -7.48
N SER A 109 3.39 22.78 -8.40
CA SER A 109 2.85 23.65 -9.42
C SER A 109 3.17 23.08 -10.78
N VAL A 110 2.13 22.88 -11.57
CA VAL A 110 2.27 22.77 -13.00
C VAL A 110 2.51 24.19 -13.49
N GLU A 111 3.72 24.47 -14.01
CA GLU A 111 3.98 25.77 -14.63
C GLU A 111 2.98 25.99 -15.78
N GLU A 112 2.64 27.26 -16.03
CA GLU A 112 1.80 27.64 -17.16
C GLU A 112 2.37 27.03 -18.45
N ASP A 113 1.54 26.28 -19.18
CA ASP A 113 1.90 25.52 -20.38
C ASP A 113 2.84 24.31 -20.22
N MET A 114 3.21 23.90 -19.00
CA MET A 114 3.86 22.60 -18.77
C MET A 114 2.82 21.52 -18.45
N PRO A 115 3.02 20.27 -18.91
CA PRO A 115 2.11 19.19 -18.56
C PRO A 115 2.47 18.59 -17.18
N PHE A 116 1.45 18.25 -16.40
CA PHE A 116 1.59 17.59 -15.11
C PHE A 116 2.32 16.27 -15.31
N THR A 117 3.51 16.20 -14.71
CA THR A 117 4.39 15.04 -14.84
C THR A 117 4.69 14.48 -13.46
N TYR A 118 4.42 13.21 -13.27
CA TYR A 118 4.67 12.50 -12.02
C TYR A 118 5.59 11.30 -12.24
N GLN A 119 6.20 10.85 -11.15
CA GLN A 119 7.09 9.70 -11.13
C GLN A 119 6.52 8.62 -10.22
N ILE A 120 6.64 7.38 -10.67
CA ILE A 120 6.34 6.19 -9.87
C ILE A 120 7.62 5.36 -9.78
N GLY A 121 7.99 4.96 -8.57
CA GLY A 121 9.08 4.05 -8.30
C GLY A 121 8.62 2.84 -7.49
N ILE A 122 9.18 1.67 -7.79
CA ILE A 122 8.99 0.44 -7.01
C ILE A 122 10.38 -0.11 -6.71
N GLY A 123 10.71 -0.24 -5.42
CA GLY A 123 11.96 -0.83 -4.93
C GLY A 123 11.70 -2.11 -4.14
N ASN A 124 12.49 -3.16 -4.38
CA ASN A 124 12.44 -4.41 -3.61
C ASN A 124 13.83 -5.05 -3.63
N ASN A 125 14.43 -5.30 -2.46
CA ASN A 125 15.69 -6.04 -2.30
C ASN A 125 16.83 -5.65 -3.27
N GLY A 126 17.04 -4.34 -3.48
CA GLY A 126 18.09 -3.80 -4.36
C GLY A 126 17.73 -3.76 -5.85
N GLN A 127 16.57 -4.28 -6.24
CA GLN A 127 15.95 -4.01 -7.53
C GLN A 127 15.11 -2.75 -7.43
N PHE A 128 15.11 -1.95 -8.49
CA PHE A 128 14.34 -0.72 -8.56
C PHE A 128 13.86 -0.49 -9.99
N MET A 129 12.61 -0.09 -10.13
CA MET A 129 12.01 0.31 -11.40
C MET A 129 11.38 1.67 -11.22
N THR A 130 11.47 2.50 -12.26
CA THR A 130 10.84 3.81 -12.30
C THR A 130 10.18 4.06 -13.63
N THR A 131 9.19 4.93 -13.59
CA THR A 131 8.66 5.59 -14.78
C THR A 131 8.35 7.04 -14.45
N ALA A 132 8.50 7.91 -15.44
CA ALA A 132 7.93 9.25 -15.44
C ALA A 132 6.76 9.24 -16.42
N GLN A 133 5.63 9.77 -16.00
CA GLN A 133 4.41 9.84 -16.79
C GLN A 133 3.96 11.29 -16.86
N THR A 134 3.61 11.71 -18.06
CA THR A 134 3.09 13.05 -18.33
C THR A 134 1.61 12.91 -18.66
N ASP A 135 0.77 13.75 -18.07
CA ASP A 135 -0.66 13.78 -18.34
C ASP A 135 -0.93 14.35 -19.74
N GLU A 136 -1.04 13.46 -20.72
CA GLU A 136 -1.36 13.81 -22.12
C GLU A 136 -2.79 14.35 -22.27
N ASN A 137 -3.65 14.11 -21.29
CA ASN A 137 -5.03 14.60 -21.25
C ASN A 137 -5.15 15.95 -20.54
N GLN A 138 -4.03 16.59 -20.18
CA GLN A 138 -4.04 17.96 -19.70
C GLN A 138 -4.39 18.92 -20.84
N THR A 139 -5.30 19.85 -20.56
CA THR A 139 -5.67 20.91 -21.50
C THR A 139 -5.25 22.28 -20.96
N LYS A 140 -5.11 23.28 -21.84
CA LYS A 140 -4.88 24.67 -21.41
C LYS A 140 -6.01 25.20 -20.51
N ASP A 141 -7.21 24.63 -20.62
CA ASP A 141 -8.36 25.02 -19.80
C ASP A 141 -8.24 24.54 -18.34
N ASP A 142 -7.36 23.57 -18.08
CA ASP A 142 -7.16 23.00 -16.74
C ASP A 142 -6.55 24.01 -15.76
N GLN A 143 -5.80 25.01 -16.24
CA GLN A 143 -5.30 26.16 -15.47
C GLN A 143 -4.81 25.79 -14.05
N PHE A 144 -4.01 24.72 -13.94
CA PHE A 144 -3.52 24.18 -12.67
C PHE A 144 -2.81 25.23 -11.81
N GLU A 145 -2.16 26.21 -12.44
CA GLU A 145 -1.48 27.32 -11.77
C GLU A 145 -2.42 28.24 -10.98
N LYS A 146 -3.72 28.19 -11.26
CA LYS A 146 -4.78 28.96 -10.57
C LYS A 146 -5.56 28.11 -9.57
N MET A 147 -5.31 26.82 -9.50
CA MET A 147 -5.99 25.90 -8.60
C MET A 147 -5.19 25.72 -7.31
N GLY A 148 -5.89 25.57 -6.19
CA GLY A 148 -5.27 24.99 -5.01
C GLY A 148 -5.00 23.50 -5.23
N MET A 149 -3.99 22.97 -4.54
CA MET A 149 -3.65 21.55 -4.56
C MET A 149 -3.73 20.99 -3.14
N VAL A 150 -4.42 19.86 -2.99
CA VAL A 150 -4.37 19.03 -1.78
C VAL A 150 -3.95 17.63 -2.16
N TRP A 151 -3.35 16.92 -1.22
CA TRP A 151 -2.98 15.53 -1.40
C TRP A 151 -3.12 14.77 -0.10
N GLY A 152 -3.27 13.47 -0.20
CA GLY A 152 -3.29 12.58 0.94
C GLY A 152 -2.89 11.17 0.56
N SER A 153 -2.48 10.42 1.56
CA SER A 153 -2.02 9.05 1.41
C SER A 153 -2.72 8.16 2.43
N LEU A 154 -2.69 6.87 2.21
CA LEU A 154 -3.14 5.87 3.15
C LEU A 154 -2.49 6.09 4.53
N GLU A 155 -3.26 6.39 5.58
CA GLU A 155 -2.69 6.68 6.90
C GLU A 155 -2.38 5.43 7.73
N GLU A 156 -3.22 4.39 7.60
CA GLU A 156 -3.13 3.17 8.40
C GLU A 156 -2.53 2.01 7.61
N GLU A 157 -1.87 1.08 8.31
CA GLU A 157 -1.45 -0.19 7.71
C GLU A 157 -2.68 -0.97 7.22
N LYS A 158 -2.63 -1.45 5.97
CA LYS A 158 -3.67 -2.27 5.37
C LYS A 158 -3.14 -3.60 4.89
N SER A 159 -4.02 -4.62 4.96
CA SER A 159 -3.78 -5.89 4.29
C SER A 159 -3.85 -5.68 2.77
N ILE A 160 -2.90 -6.28 2.06
CA ILE A 160 -2.87 -6.25 0.59
C ILE A 160 -3.84 -7.32 0.06
N PRO A 161 -4.92 -6.93 -0.65
CA PRO A 161 -5.83 -7.90 -1.24
C PRO A 161 -5.21 -8.53 -2.49
N ASP A 162 -5.41 -9.84 -2.67
CA ASP A 162 -4.83 -10.58 -3.80
C ASP A 162 -5.56 -10.28 -5.11
N ASN A 163 -4.83 -9.81 -6.12
CA ASN A 163 -5.36 -9.49 -7.46
C ASN A 163 -6.46 -8.42 -7.48
N GLU A 164 -6.63 -7.65 -6.41
CA GLU A 164 -7.59 -6.55 -6.32
C GLU A 164 -6.90 -5.19 -6.28
N ASP A 165 -7.62 -4.17 -6.71
CA ASP A 165 -7.17 -2.78 -6.65
C ASP A 165 -7.32 -2.25 -5.24
N PHE A 166 -6.40 -1.38 -4.84
CA PHE A 166 -6.58 -0.57 -3.65
C PHE A 166 -5.92 0.80 -3.83
N LEU A 167 -6.43 1.79 -3.10
CA LEU A 167 -5.99 3.17 -3.16
C LEU A 167 -4.79 3.41 -2.24
N LEU A 168 -3.72 3.96 -2.80
CA LEU A 168 -2.54 4.39 -2.05
C LEU A 168 -2.63 5.86 -1.63
N GLY A 169 -3.12 6.71 -2.52
CA GLY A 169 -3.16 8.15 -2.29
C GLY A 169 -3.95 8.88 -3.35
N TYR A 170 -4.09 10.19 -3.17
CA TYR A 170 -4.76 11.06 -4.10
C TYR A 170 -4.10 12.43 -4.15
N ILE A 171 -4.28 13.11 -5.28
CA ILE A 171 -4.04 14.55 -5.43
C ILE A 171 -5.34 15.15 -5.97
N GLY A 172 -5.81 16.23 -5.34
CA GLY A 172 -6.97 16.99 -5.77
C GLY A 172 -6.59 18.42 -6.11
N PHE A 173 -7.12 18.92 -7.23
CA PHE A 173 -7.01 20.31 -7.68
C PHE A 173 -8.40 20.93 -7.74
N SER A 174 -8.53 22.15 -7.21
CA SER A 174 -9.78 22.89 -7.27
C SER A 174 -9.53 24.39 -7.39
N SER A 175 -10.34 25.04 -8.21
CA SER A 175 -10.40 26.50 -8.38
C SER A 175 -11.34 27.18 -7.40
N ASP A 176 -12.01 26.44 -6.50
CA ASP A 176 -12.90 27.04 -5.50
C ASP A 176 -12.11 27.80 -4.42
N ASP A 177 -12.39 29.11 -4.33
CA ASP A 177 -11.84 30.04 -3.34
C ASP A 177 -12.29 29.72 -1.90
N SER A 178 -13.34 28.89 -1.73
CA SER A 178 -13.87 28.51 -0.41
C SER A 178 -12.94 27.60 0.41
N GLY A 179 -11.86 27.14 -0.21
CA GLY A 179 -10.83 26.30 0.40
C GLY A 179 -11.05 24.83 0.09
N ILE A 180 -9.95 24.14 -0.18
CA ILE A 180 -9.98 22.74 -0.57
C ILE A 180 -9.93 21.87 0.68
N SER A 181 -10.98 21.10 0.96
CA SER A 181 -10.94 20.07 1.99
C SER A 181 -10.18 18.84 1.50
N SER A 182 -9.48 18.16 2.40
CA SER A 182 -9.00 16.80 2.15
C SER A 182 -10.18 15.86 1.93
N VAL A 183 -10.01 14.82 1.11
CA VAL A 183 -11.01 13.74 0.99
C VAL A 183 -11.20 13.03 2.33
N SER A 184 -12.34 12.40 2.49
CA SER A 184 -12.61 11.63 3.70
C SER A 184 -11.76 10.36 3.74
N SER A 185 -11.55 9.80 4.93
CA SER A 185 -10.92 8.49 5.06
C SER A 185 -11.72 7.38 4.37
N GLU A 186 -13.02 7.58 4.10
CA GLU A 186 -13.89 6.62 3.42
C GLU A 186 -13.41 6.29 2.01
N LEU A 187 -12.77 7.24 1.30
CA LEU A 187 -12.21 7.04 -0.03
C LEU A 187 -11.22 5.86 -0.05
N PHE A 188 -10.45 5.68 1.03
CA PHE A 188 -9.46 4.60 1.14
C PHE A 188 -10.09 3.26 1.54
N HIS A 189 -11.32 3.22 2.03
CA HIS A 189 -11.98 2.00 2.50
C HIS A 189 -12.91 1.38 1.47
N LYS A 190 -13.41 2.13 0.50
CA LYS A 190 -14.40 1.62 -0.46
C LYS A 190 -14.18 2.18 -1.86
N LEU A 191 -13.40 1.45 -2.67
CA LEU A 191 -13.39 1.65 -4.11
C LEU A 191 -14.81 1.43 -4.67
N GLY A 192 -15.22 2.27 -5.63
CA GLY A 192 -16.56 2.32 -6.22
C GLY A 192 -17.44 3.50 -5.80
N ASN A 193 -17.03 4.30 -4.80
CA ASN A 193 -17.71 5.54 -4.40
C ASN A 193 -16.93 6.81 -4.80
N GLU A 194 -15.83 6.68 -5.53
CA GLU A 194 -14.88 7.75 -5.82
C GLU A 194 -15.58 8.94 -6.49
N GLN A 195 -16.54 8.67 -7.36
CA GLN A 195 -17.27 9.70 -8.09
C GLN A 195 -17.97 10.71 -7.18
N LYS A 196 -18.43 10.32 -5.98
CA LYS A 196 -19.13 11.24 -5.07
C LYS A 196 -18.14 12.12 -4.31
N GLU A 197 -17.05 11.54 -3.83
CA GLU A 197 -16.03 12.29 -3.07
C GLU A 197 -15.17 13.17 -3.97
N LEU A 198 -14.98 12.78 -5.23
CA LEU A 198 -14.16 13.51 -6.19
C LEU A 198 -14.91 14.62 -6.96
N GLN A 199 -16.20 14.81 -6.68
CA GLN A 199 -17.02 15.86 -7.33
C GLN A 199 -16.61 17.28 -6.91
N ASP A 200 -16.04 17.42 -5.72
CA ASP A 200 -15.62 18.70 -5.15
C ASP A 200 -14.28 19.19 -5.75
N TYR A 201 -13.64 18.36 -6.57
CA TYR A 201 -12.41 18.71 -7.28
C TYR A 201 -12.69 18.89 -8.77
N ASP A 202 -12.04 19.91 -9.35
CA ASP A 202 -12.04 20.12 -10.79
C ASP A 202 -11.29 18.97 -11.46
N ILE A 203 -10.14 18.59 -10.89
CA ILE A 203 -9.30 17.48 -11.33
C ILE A 203 -8.80 16.71 -10.11
N ALA A 204 -8.86 15.38 -10.18
CA ALA A 204 -8.28 14.52 -9.16
C ALA A 204 -7.47 13.39 -9.78
N TYR A 205 -6.32 13.07 -9.17
CA TYR A 205 -5.49 11.93 -9.52
C TYR A 205 -5.56 10.92 -8.38
N LEU A 206 -5.94 9.68 -8.68
CA LEU A 206 -5.90 8.57 -7.72
C LEU A 206 -4.70 7.68 -8.00
N ILE A 207 -3.86 7.46 -6.99
CA ILE A 207 -2.72 6.55 -7.06
C ILE A 207 -3.18 5.19 -6.57
N LYS A 208 -3.21 4.19 -7.45
CA LYS A 208 -3.70 2.84 -7.16
C LYS A 208 -2.60 1.81 -7.32
N ALA A 209 -2.76 0.69 -6.63
CA ALA A 209 -1.89 -0.47 -6.79
C ALA A 209 -2.67 -1.78 -6.83
N ARG A 210 -2.05 -2.80 -7.43
CA ARG A 210 -2.52 -4.19 -7.48
C ARG A 210 -1.34 -5.14 -7.40
N PHE A 211 -1.44 -6.13 -6.52
CA PHE A 211 -0.43 -7.18 -6.34
C PHE A 211 -0.98 -8.48 -6.95
N ILE A 212 -0.26 -9.03 -7.94
CA ILE A 212 -0.74 -10.14 -8.78
C ILE A 212 0.10 -11.40 -8.52
N ARG A 213 -0.58 -12.52 -8.28
CA ARG A 213 0.05 -13.81 -7.95
C ARG A 213 0.39 -14.71 -9.14
#